data_AF-A0A812KIC8-F1
#
_entry.id   AF-A0A812KIC8-F1
#
_cell.length_a   1.000
_cell.length_b   1.000
_cell.length_c   1.000
_cell.angle_alpha   90.00
_cell.angle_beta   90.00
_cell.angle_gamma   90.00
#
_symmetry.space_group_name_H-M   'P 1'
#
loop_
_entity.id
_entity.type
_entity.pdbx_description
1 polymer ?
#
loop_
_entity_poly.entity_id
_entity_poly.type
_entity_poly.pdbx_seq_one_letter_code
_entity_poly.pdbx_strand_id
1 'polypeptide(L)'
;VLGLLVSGNDQANEDRSEHDQVLSRFAELGYVTVFKKVCSSGCGIPMTRRRAHYQLLDSKAVTNAPAQMLRLASVWDEVMKGQYKHRSLDEFLVPPTSTYFKKCQAQLKQQDPDPAVPEAARWKLMHAKIFQEHE
;
A
#
# COMPACT_ATOMS: atom_id res chain seq x y z
N VAL A 1 12.33 -1.96 -23.11
CA VAL A 1 13.59 -2.27 -22.40
C VAL A 1 13.26 -2.43 -20.92
N LEU A 2 13.81 -3.46 -20.27
CA LEU A 2 13.69 -3.90 -18.85
C LEU A 2 12.49 -4.82 -18.53
N GLY A 3 12.65 -6.09 -18.15
CA GLY A 3 13.85 -6.92 -18.00
C GLY A 3 13.44 -8.39 -17.83
N LEU A 4 13.54 -9.17 -18.92
CA LEU A 4 13.55 -10.63 -18.88
C LEU A 4 14.91 -11.06 -18.32
N LEU A 5 14.92 -11.80 -17.20
CA LEU A 5 16.12 -12.46 -16.70
C LEU A 5 16.35 -13.74 -17.52
N VAL A 6 17.17 -13.63 -18.57
CA VAL A 6 17.93 -14.74 -19.14
C VAL A 6 19.31 -14.68 -18.48
N SER A 7 19.66 -15.68 -17.66
CA SER A 7 21.01 -15.82 -17.13
C SER A 7 21.68 -17.01 -17.81
N GLY A 8 22.69 -16.69 -18.63
CA GLY A 8 23.72 -17.63 -19.05
C GLY A 8 24.78 -17.82 -17.96
N ASN A 9 25.43 -18.98 -18.06
CA ASN A 9 26.53 -19.59 -17.30
C ASN A 9 27.32 -18.78 -16.25
N ASP A 10 27.46 -19.45 -15.11
CA ASP A 10 28.64 -19.71 -14.28
C ASP A 10 29.42 -18.53 -13.64
N GLN A 11 29.56 -18.65 -12.31
CA GLN A 11 30.48 -17.91 -11.39
C GLN A 11 30.02 -16.58 -10.77
N ALA A 12 28.77 -16.47 -10.29
CA ALA A 12 28.36 -15.34 -9.44
C ALA A 12 27.44 -15.79 -8.29
N ASN A 13 27.94 -16.66 -7.41
CA ASN A 13 27.16 -17.27 -6.34
C ASN A 13 27.41 -16.68 -4.94
N GLU A 14 28.02 -15.49 -4.85
CA GLU A 14 28.22 -14.76 -3.59
C GLU A 14 27.62 -13.35 -3.76
N ASP A 15 26.82 -12.90 -2.80
CA ASP A 15 26.11 -11.61 -2.70
C ASP A 15 24.75 -11.43 -3.42
N ARG A 16 23.87 -12.43 -3.38
CA ARG A 16 22.42 -12.14 -3.47
C ARG A 16 21.88 -11.79 -2.09
N SER A 17 21.25 -10.62 -1.94
CA SER A 17 20.65 -10.21 -0.66
C SER A 17 19.63 -11.26 -0.20
N GLU A 18 19.47 -11.49 1.10
CA GLU A 18 18.51 -12.48 1.64
C GLU A 18 17.09 -12.29 1.06
N HIS A 19 16.73 -11.05 0.72
CA HIS A 19 15.48 -10.71 0.03
C HIS A 19 15.38 -11.33 -1.36
N ASP A 20 16.47 -11.31 -2.14
CA ASP A 20 16.50 -11.85 -3.50
C ASP A 20 16.35 -13.37 -3.49
N GLN A 21 16.89 -14.03 -2.47
CA GLN A 21 16.71 -15.47 -2.26
C GLN A 21 15.25 -15.80 -1.93
N VAL A 22 14.60 -15.01 -1.06
CA VAL A 22 13.17 -15.19 -0.74
C VAL A 22 12.31 -14.99 -1.99
N LEU A 23 12.58 -13.95 -2.78
CA LEU A 23 11.84 -13.67 -4.01
C LEU A 23 12.03 -14.75 -5.06
N SER A 24 13.25 -15.29 -5.21
CA SER A 24 13.50 -16.38 -6.15
C SER A 24 12.74 -17.65 -5.76
N ARG A 25 12.67 -17.98 -4.46
CA ARG A 25 11.87 -19.13 -3.99
C ARG A 25 10.38 -18.98 -4.29
N PHE A 26 9.82 -17.79 -4.14
CA PHE A 26 8.42 -17.57 -4.50
C PHE A 26 8.18 -17.69 -6.01
N ALA A 27 9.11 -17.19 -6.83
CA ALA A 27 9.05 -17.36 -8.29
C ALA A 27 9.11 -18.84 -8.70
N GLU A 28 10.00 -19.63 -8.08
CA GLU A 28 10.10 -21.09 -8.28
C GLU A 28 8.78 -21.81 -7.96
N LEU A 29 8.05 -21.33 -6.95
CA LEU A 29 6.74 -21.87 -6.56
C LEU A 29 5.59 -21.40 -7.46
N GLY A 30 5.86 -20.57 -8.47
CA GLY A 30 4.86 -20.07 -9.42
C GLY A 30 4.14 -18.79 -8.98
N TYR A 31 4.67 -18.07 -7.99
CA TYR A 31 4.13 -16.78 -7.59
C TYR A 31 4.77 -15.63 -8.37
N VAL A 32 3.95 -14.68 -8.77
CA VAL A 32 4.41 -13.36 -9.19
C VAL A 32 4.52 -12.48 -7.95
N THR A 33 5.66 -11.81 -7.78
CA THR A 33 5.99 -11.14 -6.52
C THR A 33 6.27 -9.65 -6.70
N VAL A 34 5.87 -8.83 -5.73
CA VAL A 34 6.32 -7.45 -5.56
C VAL A 34 6.90 -7.29 -4.17
N PHE A 35 8.03 -6.59 -4.11
CA PHE A 35 8.72 -6.26 -2.88
C PHE A 35 8.85 -4.75 -2.72
N LYS A 36 8.50 -4.25 -1.53
CA LYS A 36 8.72 -2.84 -1.17
C LYS A 36 9.18 -2.71 0.28
N LYS A 37 10.14 -1.82 0.51
CA LYS A 37 10.52 -1.35 1.85
C LYS A 37 9.77 -0.05 2.10
N VAL A 38 8.87 -0.05 3.09
CA VAL A 38 7.95 1.05 3.37
C VAL A 38 8.22 1.60 4.76
N CYS A 39 8.16 2.92 4.91
CA CYS A 39 8.14 3.57 6.20
C CYS A 39 6.87 4.39 6.30
N SER A 40 6.04 4.15 7.31
CA SER A 40 4.74 4.81 7.45
C SER A 40 4.84 6.35 7.46
N SER A 41 5.95 6.89 7.97
CA SER A 41 6.27 8.32 7.91
C SER A 41 6.39 8.88 6.49
N GLY A 42 6.83 8.09 5.52
CA GLY A 42 6.86 8.46 4.10
C GLY A 42 5.49 8.46 3.44
N CYS A 43 4.46 7.91 4.10
CA CYS A 43 3.10 7.79 3.60
C CYS A 43 2.11 8.68 4.39
N GLY A 44 2.60 9.73 5.06
CA GLY A 44 1.76 10.69 5.81
C GLY A 44 1.29 10.22 7.19
N ILE A 45 1.72 9.06 7.66
CA ILE A 45 1.41 8.57 9.01
C ILE A 45 2.50 9.05 9.97
N PRO A 46 2.19 9.70 11.10
CA PRO A 46 3.18 10.27 12.04
C PRO A 46 3.92 9.20 12.88
N MET A 47 4.40 8.14 12.26
CA MET A 47 5.08 7.03 12.93
C MET A 47 6.21 6.50 12.05
N THR A 48 7.44 6.54 12.58
CA THR A 48 8.59 5.93 11.92
C THR A 48 8.61 4.44 12.18
N ARG A 49 8.17 3.65 11.20
CA ARG A 49 8.19 2.19 11.27
C ARG A 49 8.55 1.63 9.90
N ARG A 50 9.81 1.19 9.76
CA ARG A 50 10.30 0.55 8.53
C ARG A 50 9.86 -0.91 8.49
N ARG A 51 9.24 -1.33 7.39
CA ARG A 51 8.80 -2.72 7.17
C ARG A 51 9.09 -3.16 5.74
N ALA A 52 9.40 -4.44 5.59
CA ALA A 52 9.47 -5.12 4.32
C ALA A 52 8.10 -5.72 4.00
N HIS A 53 7.57 -5.44 2.82
CA HIS A 53 6.31 -5.96 2.33
C HIS A 53 6.58 -6.87 1.13
N TYR A 54 6.20 -8.14 1.27
CA TYR A 54 6.16 -9.11 0.18
C TYR A 54 4.71 -9.31 -0.20
N GLN A 55 4.38 -9.07 -1.46
CA GLN A 55 3.06 -9.34 -2.01
C GLN A 55 3.22 -10.36 -3.12
N LEU A 56 2.39 -11.39 -3.08
CA LEU A 56 2.52 -12.59 -3.89
C LEU A 56 1.16 -12.86 -4.55
N LEU A 57 1.19 -13.27 -5.81
CA LEU A 57 -0.01 -13.71 -6.53
C LEU A 57 0.30 -15.00 -7.27
N ASP A 58 -0.47 -16.06 -6.97
CA ASP A 58 -0.28 -17.36 -7.61
C ASP A 58 -0.70 -17.26 -9.09
N SER A 59 0.26 -17.47 -9.99
CA SER A 59 0.03 -17.42 -11.43
C SER A 59 -0.86 -18.54 -11.94
N LYS A 60 -0.99 -19.65 -11.21
CA LYS A 60 -1.88 -20.77 -11.57
C LYS A 60 -3.34 -20.44 -11.25
N ALA A 61 -3.58 -19.67 -10.19
CA ALA A 61 -4.92 -19.27 -9.78
C ALA A 61 -5.42 -18.02 -10.52
N VAL A 62 -4.51 -17.15 -10.99
CA VAL A 62 -4.87 -15.88 -11.62
C VAL A 62 -4.15 -15.70 -12.96
N THR A 63 -4.90 -15.84 -14.05
CA THR A 63 -4.39 -15.81 -15.44
C THR A 63 -3.62 -14.53 -15.79
N ASN A 64 -4.02 -13.38 -15.25
CA ASN A 64 -3.38 -12.09 -15.50
C ASN A 64 -2.50 -11.61 -14.32
N ALA A 65 -1.98 -12.54 -13.50
CA ALA A 65 -1.18 -12.22 -12.32
C ALA A 65 -0.03 -11.23 -12.59
N PRO A 66 0.76 -11.35 -13.68
CA PRO A 66 1.81 -10.38 -13.99
C PRO A 66 1.30 -8.94 -14.13
N ALA A 67 0.19 -8.75 -14.86
CA ALA A 67 -0.39 -7.43 -15.06
C ALA A 67 -0.96 -6.83 -13.77
N GLN A 68 -1.60 -7.66 -12.92
CA GLN A 68 -2.09 -7.21 -11.62
C GLN A 68 -0.95 -6.81 -10.68
N MET A 69 0.13 -7.60 -10.64
CA MET A 69 1.29 -7.29 -9.80
C MET A 69 2.05 -6.06 -10.31
N LEU A 70 2.13 -5.84 -11.63
CA LEU A 70 2.66 -4.60 -12.20
C LEU A 70 1.85 -3.38 -11.76
N ARG A 71 0.51 -3.47 -11.81
CA ARG A 71 -0.37 -2.40 -11.34
C ARG A 71 -0.17 -2.13 -9.85
N LEU A 72 -0.06 -3.18 -9.05
CA LEU A 72 0.20 -3.08 -7.61
C LEU A 72 1.55 -2.42 -7.31
N ALA A 73 2.59 -2.76 -8.07
CA ALA A 73 3.89 -2.09 -7.97
C ALA A 73 3.78 -0.59 -8.26
N SER A 74 3.04 -0.21 -9.30
CA SER A 74 2.78 1.19 -9.64
C SER A 74 2.06 1.94 -8.52
N VAL A 75 1.04 1.34 -7.91
CA VAL A 75 0.32 1.94 -6.76
C VAL A 75 1.28 2.17 -5.60
N TRP A 76 2.14 1.20 -5.29
CA TRP A 76 3.17 1.39 -4.28
C TRP A 76 4.13 2.52 -4.61
N ASP A 77 4.58 2.62 -5.85
CA ASP A 77 5.49 3.67 -6.27
C ASP A 77 4.84 5.05 -6.13
N GLU A 78 3.57 5.21 -6.49
CA GLU A 78 2.83 6.45 -6.26
C GLU A 78 2.66 6.74 -4.76
N VAL A 79 2.33 5.75 -3.94
CA VAL A 79 2.23 5.89 -2.48
C VAL A 79 3.58 6.22 -1.82
N MET A 80 4.70 5.79 -2.41
CA MET A 80 6.03 6.10 -1.87
C MET A 80 6.58 7.43 -2.39
N LYS A 81 6.14 7.89 -3.56
CA LYS A 81 6.45 9.22 -4.10
C LYS A 81 5.57 10.32 -3.54
N GLY A 82 4.36 9.98 -3.09
CA GLY A 82 3.35 10.93 -2.67
C GLY A 82 3.92 11.91 -1.65
N GLN A 83 3.78 13.20 -1.93
CA GLN A 83 4.11 14.26 -0.98
C GLN A 83 2.97 14.36 0.04
N TYR A 84 2.91 13.41 0.97
CA TYR A 84 1.93 13.47 2.02
C TYR A 84 2.27 14.59 2.99
N LYS A 85 1.24 15.34 3.40
CA LYS A 85 1.40 16.29 4.50
C LYS A 85 1.90 15.53 5.72
N HIS A 86 3.13 15.81 6.13
CA HIS A 86 3.62 15.34 7.41
C HIS A 86 2.77 15.95 8.52
N ARG A 87 2.14 15.08 9.30
CA ARG A 87 1.42 15.45 10.51
C ARG A 87 2.28 15.10 11.71
N SER A 88 2.22 15.88 12.78
CA SER A 88 2.84 15.50 14.06
C SER A 88 1.93 14.55 14.83
N LEU A 89 2.48 13.77 15.77
CA LEU A 89 1.67 12.94 16.66
C LEU A 89 0.70 13.80 17.50
N ASP A 90 1.11 15.02 17.87
CA ASP A 90 0.30 15.97 18.64
C ASP A 90 -0.98 16.39 17.91
N GLU A 91 -1.01 16.35 16.57
CA GLU A 91 -2.22 16.56 15.78
C GLU A 91 -3.28 15.47 15.97
N PHE A 92 -2.91 14.32 16.53
CA PHE A 92 -3.80 13.19 16.81
C PHE A 92 -4.07 13.01 18.30
N LEU A 93 -3.19 13.50 19.17
CA LEU A 93 -3.35 13.52 20.63
C LEU A 93 -4.22 14.69 21.09
N VAL A 94 -5.17 15.10 20.25
CA VAL A 94 -6.02 16.25 20.53
C VAL A 94 -6.97 15.85 21.67
N PRO A 95 -6.94 16.55 22.81
CA PRO A 95 -7.79 16.21 23.94
C PRO A 95 -9.27 16.23 23.50
N PRO A 96 -10.13 15.35 24.04
CA PRO A 96 -11.57 15.36 23.72
C PRO A 96 -12.25 16.71 23.97
N THR A 97 -11.64 17.54 24.83
CA THR A 97 -12.08 18.88 25.18
C THR A 97 -11.73 19.95 24.15
N SER A 98 -10.77 19.71 23.25
CA SER A 98 -10.30 20.69 22.28
C SER A 98 -11.35 20.97 21.20
N THR A 99 -11.42 22.24 20.79
CA THR A 99 -12.27 22.72 19.71
C THR A 99 -11.91 22.09 18.36
N TYR A 100 -10.65 21.71 18.13
CA TYR A 100 -10.26 20.95 16.93
C TYR A 100 -10.83 19.53 16.96
N PHE A 101 -10.74 18.82 18.10
CA PHE A 101 -11.33 17.49 18.25
C PHE A 101 -12.84 17.52 18.02
N LYS A 102 -13.54 18.49 18.64
CA LYS A 102 -14.99 18.67 18.46
C LYS A 102 -15.36 18.99 17.01
N LYS A 103 -14.54 19.79 16.30
CA LYS A 103 -14.74 20.09 14.87
C LYS A 103 -14.53 18.86 13.98
N CYS A 104 -13.45 18.10 14.19
CA CYS A 104 -13.21 16.86 13.44
C CYS A 104 -14.30 15.81 13.69
N GLN A 105 -14.75 15.66 14.94
CA GLN A 105 -15.83 14.75 15.29
C GLN A 105 -17.18 15.19 14.69
N ALA A 106 -17.44 16.50 14.63
CA ALA A 106 -18.63 17.04 13.96
C ALA A 106 -18.58 16.85 12.43
N GLN A 107 -17.41 16.99 11.81
CA GLN A 107 -17.22 16.72 10.38
C GLN A 107 -17.39 15.24 10.04
N LEU A 108 -16.90 14.33 10.90
CA LEU A 108 -17.13 12.89 10.74
C LEU A 108 -18.61 12.52 10.88
N LYS A 109 -19.35 13.16 11.78
CA LYS A 109 -20.82 12.99 11.91
C LYS A 109 -21.60 13.57 10.72
N GLN A 110 -21.08 14.57 10.03
CA GLN A 110 -21.67 15.09 8.79
C GLN A 110 -21.37 14.21 7.56
N GLN A 111 -20.42 13.28 7.69
CA GLN A 111 -20.11 12.26 6.68
C GLN A 111 -20.80 10.92 6.98
N ASP A 112 -21.75 10.85 7.92
CA ASP A 112 -22.57 9.65 8.03
C ASP A 112 -23.33 9.47 6.70
N PRO A 113 -23.10 8.38 5.95
CA PRO A 113 -23.86 8.11 4.75
C PRO A 113 -25.31 7.92 5.14
N ASP A 114 -26.22 8.31 4.25
CA ASP A 114 -27.66 8.15 4.39
C ASP A 114 -28.00 6.89 5.21
N PRO A 115 -28.70 7.03 6.37
CA PRO A 115 -29.00 5.90 7.24
C PRO A 115 -29.75 4.76 6.52
N ALA A 116 -30.29 5.00 5.32
CA ALA A 116 -30.83 3.99 4.42
C ALA A 116 -29.80 3.02 3.82
N VAL A 117 -28.49 3.30 3.89
CA VAL A 117 -27.43 2.46 3.29
C VAL A 117 -26.95 1.38 4.29
N PRO A 118 -27.09 0.08 3.95
CA PRO A 118 -26.59 -1.02 4.78
C PRO A 118 -25.10 -0.89 5.07
N GLU A 119 -24.68 -1.20 6.30
CA GLU A 119 -23.30 -1.06 6.78
C GLU A 119 -22.26 -1.71 5.85
N ALA A 120 -22.59 -2.90 5.33
CA ALA A 120 -21.75 -3.65 4.39
C ALA A 120 -21.49 -2.95 3.04
N ALA A 121 -22.26 -1.93 2.68
CA ALA A 121 -22.12 -1.16 1.44
C ALA A 121 -21.44 0.21 1.64
N ARG A 122 -21.24 0.66 2.89
CA ARG A 122 -20.73 2.01 3.21
C ARG A 122 -19.29 2.23 2.74
N TRP A 123 -18.45 1.20 2.82
CA TRP A 123 -17.06 1.28 2.37
C TRP A 123 -16.95 1.53 0.86
N LYS A 124 -17.89 0.99 0.05
CA LYS A 124 -17.92 1.22 -1.41
C LYS A 124 -18.23 2.68 -1.74
N LEU A 125 -19.16 3.28 -1.00
CA LEU A 125 -19.54 4.70 -1.13
C LEU A 125 -18.40 5.63 -0.69
N MET A 126 -17.74 5.34 0.42
CA MET A 126 -16.56 6.10 0.85
C MET A 126 -15.43 6.04 -0.18
N HIS A 127 -15.12 4.84 -0.70
CA HIS A 127 -14.07 4.68 -1.71
C HIS A 127 -14.42 5.41 -3.01
N ALA A 128 -15.67 5.34 -3.47
CA ALA A 128 -16.11 6.07 -4.66
C ALA A 128 -15.96 7.60 -4.51
N LYS A 129 -16.24 8.12 -3.30
CA LYS A 129 -16.11 9.55 -3.00
C LYS A 129 -14.65 10.01 -2.94
N ILE A 130 -13.78 9.24 -2.29
CA ILE A 130 -12.33 9.50 -2.25
C ILE A 130 -11.73 9.49 -3.66
N PHE A 131 -12.20 8.56 -4.50
CA PHE A 131 -11.79 8.47 -5.90
C PHE A 131 -12.18 9.74 -6.68
N GLN A 132 -13.43 10.21 -6.57
CA GLN A 132 -13.87 11.46 -7.20
C GLN A 132 -13.15 12.72 -6.71
N GLU A 133 -12.71 12.75 -5.46
CA GLU A 133 -12.05 13.93 -4.87
C GLU A 133 -10.56 14.01 -5.21
N HIS A 134 -9.94 12.91 -5.67
CA HIS A 134 -8.48 12.80 -5.74
C HIS A 134 -7.92 12.12 -7.02
N GLU A 135 -8.76 11.60 -7.91
CA GLU A 135 -8.43 11.21 -9.29
C GLU A 135 -9.26 11.99 -10.31
#